data_AF-A0A8C3BPR5-F1
#
_entry.id   AF-A0A8C3BPR5-F1
#
_cell.length_a   1.000
_cell.length_b   1.000
_cell.length_c   1.000
_cell.angle_alpha   90.00
_cell.angle_beta   90.00
_cell.angle_gamma   90.00
#
_symmetry.space_group_name_H-M   'P 1'
#
loop_
_entity.id
_entity.type
_entity.pdbx_description
1 polymer ?
#
loop_
_entity_poly.entity_id
_entity_poly.type
_entity_poly.pdbx_seq_one_letter_code
_entity_poly.pdbx_strand_id
1 'polypeptide(L)'
;MPHQYPALTPEQKQELADIARRIVAPGKGILAADESTGSIAKRLSSVGAENTEENRRWYRQLLFTADKRVDPCIGGVILFHETLYQSADDGRPFPQVIRGKGAVVGIKVDKGVVPLAGTNGETTTQGLDGLMERCAQYKKDGADFAKWRCVLKISEHTPSRLAILENANVLARYASICQQNGIVPIVEPEILPDGDHDLKRCQYVTEKVLAAVYKALSDHHVYLEGTLLKPNMVTAGHSCTKKYSPEEIAMATVTALRRTVPPAVPGQCHLAPCPPRGPRHRGHVPTGSPSPWLCPRGVSVLVATSPLWWPRPYGVSMLVAVSPWGPHHHGFVPMGSPSWWPRPHGVPIMVATSLWGLHAHGHIPMGSTYSRRCPHTHSHVPMGSPSRWPPPCGVPITVATSPWCPHGVPIATSSWCPHLRGHVPVAVALPMVSQSQG
;
A
#
# COMPACT_ATOMS: atom_id res chain seq x y z
N MET A 1 12.43 25.89 -35.11
CA MET A 1 12.59 24.85 -34.05
C MET A 1 12.11 25.45 -32.73
N PRO A 2 11.67 24.66 -31.74
CA PRO A 2 11.42 25.19 -30.40
C PRO A 2 12.73 25.73 -29.80
N HIS A 3 12.65 26.87 -29.11
CA HIS A 3 13.78 27.43 -28.37
C HIS A 3 13.79 26.88 -26.94
N GLN A 4 14.97 26.52 -26.43
CA GLN A 4 15.11 25.96 -25.10
C GLN A 4 15.51 27.04 -24.09
N TYR A 5 14.66 27.24 -23.09
CA TYR A 5 15.00 27.97 -21.85
C TYR A 5 15.14 26.92 -20.74
N PRO A 6 16.33 26.72 -20.14
CA PRO A 6 16.52 25.69 -19.12
C PRO A 6 15.66 25.95 -17.88
N ALA A 7 14.73 25.03 -17.58
CA ALA A 7 13.89 25.11 -16.38
C ALA A 7 14.68 24.83 -15.08
N LEU A 8 15.80 24.10 -15.15
CA LEU A 8 16.61 23.70 -13.99
C LEU A 8 18.11 23.80 -14.31
N THR A 9 18.89 24.23 -13.33
CA THR A 9 20.36 24.19 -13.39
C THR A 9 20.89 22.74 -13.28
N PRO A 10 22.16 22.46 -13.61
CA PRO A 10 22.76 21.15 -13.40
C PRO A 10 22.69 20.66 -11.94
N GLU A 11 22.85 21.57 -10.99
CA GLU A 11 22.85 21.28 -9.55
C GLU A 11 21.45 20.89 -9.07
N GLN A 12 20.41 21.61 -9.50
CA GLN A 12 19.02 21.27 -9.21
C GLN A 12 18.63 19.91 -9.82
N LYS A 13 19.10 19.60 -11.04
CA LYS A 13 18.89 18.29 -11.66
C LYS A 13 19.56 17.18 -10.85
N GLN A 14 20.80 17.38 -10.41
CA GLN A 14 21.53 16.40 -9.61
C GLN A 14 20.82 16.14 -8.27
N GLU A 15 20.38 17.19 -7.57
CA GLU A 15 19.64 17.06 -6.31
C GLU A 15 18.38 16.20 -6.47
N LEU A 16 17.53 16.55 -7.46
CA LEU A 16 16.29 15.83 -7.74
C LEU A 16 16.55 14.37 -8.15
N ALA A 17 17.56 14.12 -8.98
CA ALA A 17 17.89 12.75 -9.40
C ALA A 17 18.41 11.90 -8.22
N ASP A 18 19.19 12.48 -7.30
CA ASP A 18 19.71 11.76 -6.13
C ASP A 18 18.67 11.56 -5.04
N ILE A 19 17.70 12.48 -4.88
CA ILE A 19 16.49 12.23 -4.09
C ILE A 19 15.71 11.05 -4.68
N ALA A 20 15.41 11.08 -5.99
CA ALA A 20 14.61 10.06 -6.65
C ALA A 20 15.27 8.67 -6.53
N ARG A 21 16.57 8.56 -6.82
CA ARG A 21 17.36 7.31 -6.67
C ARG A 21 17.36 6.77 -5.24
N ARG A 22 17.46 7.63 -4.21
CA ARG A 22 17.41 7.20 -2.80
C ARG A 22 16.07 6.59 -2.41
N ILE A 23 14.97 7.14 -2.94
CA ILE A 23 13.61 6.63 -2.66
C ILE A 23 13.41 5.22 -3.24
N VAL A 24 13.97 4.94 -4.43
CA VAL A 24 13.81 3.66 -5.16
C VAL A 24 15.07 2.79 -5.18
N ALA A 25 15.97 2.97 -4.21
CA ALA A 25 17.19 2.18 -4.11
C ALA A 25 16.85 0.67 -3.98
N PRO A 26 17.73 -0.25 -4.46
CA PRO A 26 17.45 -1.69 -4.44
C PRO A 26 17.04 -2.20 -3.06
N GLY A 27 15.90 -2.90 -2.98
CA GLY A 27 15.32 -3.42 -1.74
C GLY A 27 14.45 -2.44 -0.94
N LYS A 28 14.50 -1.13 -1.24
CA LYS A 28 13.64 -0.11 -0.62
C LYS A 28 12.32 0.08 -1.37
N GLY A 29 11.35 0.72 -0.73
CA GLY A 29 10.07 1.15 -1.31
C GLY A 29 9.38 2.27 -0.52
N ILE A 30 8.14 2.59 -0.88
CA ILE A 30 7.42 3.75 -0.32
C ILE A 30 6.27 3.31 0.59
N LEU A 31 6.25 3.81 1.83
CA LEU A 31 5.08 3.76 2.69
C LEU A 31 4.16 4.96 2.37
N ALA A 32 2.97 4.69 1.86
CA ALA A 32 1.94 5.71 1.66
C ALA A 32 1.06 5.81 2.94
N ALA A 33 1.35 6.81 3.78
CA ALA A 33 0.63 7.12 5.02
C ALA A 33 -0.08 8.49 4.94
N ASP A 34 -0.37 8.92 3.70
CA ASP A 34 -0.87 10.25 3.34
C ASP A 34 -2.40 10.36 3.30
N GLU A 35 -3.11 9.49 4.02
CA GLU A 35 -4.57 9.56 4.11
C GLU A 35 -5.03 10.87 4.76
N SER A 36 -5.84 11.63 4.03
CA SER A 36 -6.56 12.79 4.56
C SER A 36 -7.49 12.39 5.71
N THR A 37 -7.87 13.34 6.55
CA THR A 37 -8.75 13.15 7.72
C THR A 37 -10.03 12.36 7.41
N GLY A 38 -10.67 12.60 6.26
CA GLY A 38 -11.84 11.84 5.80
C GLY A 38 -11.54 10.46 5.21
N SER A 39 -10.31 10.24 4.71
CA SER A 39 -9.87 8.94 4.19
C SER A 39 -9.50 7.98 5.32
N ILE A 40 -8.74 8.47 6.32
CA ILE A 40 -8.37 7.67 7.50
C ILE A 40 -9.56 7.40 8.41
N ALA A 41 -10.60 8.25 8.42
CA ALA A 41 -11.86 7.99 9.11
C ALA A 41 -12.43 6.60 8.81
N LYS A 42 -12.41 6.19 7.52
CA LYS A 42 -12.89 4.87 7.08
C LYS A 42 -12.00 3.71 7.54
N ARG A 43 -10.70 3.95 7.73
CA ARG A 43 -9.79 2.95 8.30
C ARG A 43 -10.05 2.79 9.79
N LEU A 44 -10.11 3.87 10.55
CA LEU A 44 -10.33 3.87 12.00
C LEU A 44 -11.72 3.34 12.39
N SER A 45 -12.78 3.69 11.65
CA SER A 45 -14.12 3.17 11.91
C SER A 45 -14.23 1.67 11.67
N SER A 46 -13.51 1.11 10.70
CA SER A 46 -13.52 -0.34 10.39
C SER A 46 -12.95 -1.23 11.50
N VAL A 47 -12.34 -0.61 12.51
CA VAL A 47 -11.67 -1.23 13.66
C VAL A 47 -12.15 -0.67 15.00
N GLY A 48 -13.23 0.11 15.01
CA GLY A 48 -13.84 0.66 16.23
C GLY A 48 -13.09 1.82 16.89
N ALA A 49 -12.14 2.46 16.20
CA ALA A 49 -11.39 3.60 16.70
C ALA A 49 -12.01 4.94 16.28
N GLU A 50 -12.05 5.91 17.19
CA GLU A 50 -12.52 7.27 16.91
C GLU A 50 -11.51 8.05 16.06
N ASN A 51 -11.99 8.92 15.15
CA ASN A 51 -11.14 9.75 14.30
C ASN A 51 -10.71 11.06 14.98
N THR A 52 -10.06 10.97 16.15
CA THR A 52 -9.42 12.10 16.82
C THR A 52 -8.03 12.37 16.22
N GLU A 53 -7.50 13.58 16.42
CA GLU A 53 -6.13 13.89 16.00
C GLU A 53 -5.09 12.99 16.69
N GLU A 54 -5.27 12.74 17.98
CA GLU A 54 -4.36 11.90 18.75
C GLU A 54 -4.37 10.44 18.27
N ASN A 55 -5.54 9.87 17.93
CA ASN A 55 -5.62 8.53 17.34
C ASN A 55 -4.94 8.47 15.96
N ARG A 56 -5.03 9.55 15.16
CA ARG A 56 -4.28 9.67 13.90
C ARG A 56 -2.77 9.75 14.16
N ARG A 57 -2.33 10.53 15.15
CA ARG A 57 -0.92 10.65 15.56
C ARG A 57 -0.36 9.30 16.02
N TRP A 58 -1.05 8.60 16.93
CA TRP A 58 -0.68 7.27 17.42
C TRP A 58 -0.56 6.25 16.28
N TYR A 59 -1.53 6.21 15.38
CA TYR A 59 -1.49 5.30 14.23
C TYR A 59 -0.28 5.57 13.33
N ARG A 60 0.08 6.84 13.08
CA ARG A 60 1.27 7.19 12.30
C ARG A 60 2.56 6.92 13.05
N GLN A 61 2.62 7.22 14.34
CA GLN A 61 3.76 6.88 15.20
C GLN A 61 4.05 5.38 15.13
N LEU A 62 3.04 4.53 15.34
CA LEU A 62 3.16 3.07 15.28
C LEU A 62 3.82 2.57 13.98
N LEU A 63 3.55 3.22 12.85
CA LEU A 63 4.21 2.91 11.58
C LEU A 63 5.66 3.43 11.54
N PHE A 64 5.89 4.66 11.99
CA PHE A 64 7.19 5.33 11.86
C PHE A 64 8.20 4.91 12.94
N THR A 65 7.76 4.37 14.08
CA THR A 65 8.59 3.87 15.18
C THR A 65 8.71 2.34 15.21
N ALA A 66 8.21 1.64 14.18
CA ALA A 66 8.48 0.21 13.96
C ALA A 66 9.99 -0.13 14.07
N ASP A 67 10.36 -1.37 14.37
CA ASP A 67 11.77 -1.68 14.61
C ASP A 67 12.64 -1.60 13.32
N LYS A 68 13.97 -1.60 13.50
CA LYS A 68 14.96 -1.38 12.44
C LYS A 68 14.92 -2.36 11.26
N ARG A 69 14.16 -3.47 11.35
CA ARG A 69 13.96 -4.40 10.21
C ARG A 69 13.30 -3.72 9.01
N VAL A 70 12.61 -2.58 9.18
CA VAL A 70 11.98 -1.83 8.07
C VAL A 70 12.94 -0.85 7.37
N ASP A 71 14.04 -0.46 8.01
CA ASP A 71 15.00 0.55 7.51
C ASP A 71 15.61 0.21 6.13
N PRO A 72 15.98 -1.06 5.81
CA PRO A 72 16.41 -1.43 4.46
C PRO A 72 15.24 -1.59 3.46
N CYS A 73 14.00 -1.63 3.94
CA CYS A 73 12.80 -1.85 3.13
C CYS A 73 12.08 -0.54 2.73
N ILE A 74 12.33 0.56 3.44
CA ILE A 74 11.65 1.85 3.21
C ILE A 74 12.66 2.90 2.74
N GLY A 75 12.45 3.44 1.54
CA GLY A 75 13.20 4.54 0.95
C GLY A 75 12.45 5.86 0.99
N GLY A 76 11.11 5.83 1.08
CA GLY A 76 10.29 7.02 1.23
C GLY A 76 9.05 6.81 2.09
N VAL A 77 8.59 7.85 2.77
CA VAL A 77 7.30 7.87 3.48
C VAL A 77 6.50 9.08 3.02
N ILE A 78 5.30 8.86 2.48
CA ILE A 78 4.37 9.93 2.11
C ILE A 78 3.50 10.28 3.32
N LEU A 79 3.51 11.55 3.70
CA LEU A 79 2.75 12.10 4.81
C LEU A 79 1.57 12.94 4.33
N PHE A 80 0.54 13.05 5.17
CA PHE A 80 -0.47 14.09 5.07
C PHE A 80 0.01 15.36 5.79
N HIS A 81 -0.57 16.52 5.47
CA HIS A 81 -0.16 17.82 6.02
C HIS A 81 -0.14 17.86 7.55
N GLU A 82 -1.20 17.37 8.20
CA GLU A 82 -1.30 17.21 9.67
C GLU A 82 -0.08 16.44 10.23
N THR A 83 0.24 15.29 9.63
CA THR A 83 1.32 14.41 10.09
C THR A 83 2.71 15.00 9.89
N LEU A 84 2.92 15.90 8.93
CA LEU A 84 4.23 16.54 8.73
C LEU A 84 4.66 17.36 9.96
N TYR A 85 3.70 17.93 10.70
CA TYR A 85 3.93 18.77 11.88
C TYR A 85 3.60 18.08 13.21
N GLN A 86 3.35 16.77 13.19
CA GLN A 86 3.17 15.96 14.39
C GLN A 86 4.49 15.37 14.90
N SER A 87 4.53 15.09 16.21
CA SER A 87 5.67 14.47 16.89
C SER A 87 5.34 13.09 17.45
N ALA A 88 6.39 12.29 17.64
CA ALA A 88 6.33 11.07 18.45
C ALA A 88 6.31 11.39 19.96
N ASP A 89 6.01 10.40 20.79
CA ASP A 89 5.96 10.49 22.26
C ASP A 89 7.31 10.89 22.88
N ASP A 90 8.42 10.64 22.18
CA ASP A 90 9.76 11.09 22.56
C ASP A 90 10.07 12.56 22.17
N GLY A 91 9.05 13.29 21.72
CA GLY A 91 9.11 14.70 21.33
C GLY A 91 9.64 14.95 19.92
N ARG A 92 10.22 13.96 19.24
CA ARG A 92 10.80 14.15 17.89
C ARG A 92 9.71 14.34 16.82
N PRO A 93 9.79 15.38 15.97
CA PRO A 93 8.93 15.50 14.80
C PRO A 93 9.03 14.27 13.90
N PHE A 94 7.91 13.82 13.32
CA PHE A 94 7.92 12.64 12.44
C PHE A 94 8.91 12.72 11.26
N PRO A 95 9.18 13.88 10.63
CA PRO A 95 10.26 14.00 9.64
C PRO A 95 11.64 13.59 10.17
N GLN A 96 11.95 13.88 11.43
CA GLN A 96 13.21 13.47 12.07
C GLN A 96 13.22 11.96 12.38
N VAL A 97 12.08 11.39 12.82
CA VAL A 97 11.95 9.94 13.06
C VAL A 97 12.18 9.15 11.77
N ILE A 98 11.61 9.61 10.64
CA ILE A 98 11.73 8.97 9.32
C ILE A 98 13.16 9.12 8.77
N ARG A 99 13.75 10.33 8.83
CA ARG A 99 15.14 10.58 8.40
C ARG A 99 16.15 9.80 9.24
N GLY A 100 15.91 9.64 10.54
CA GLY A 100 16.74 8.83 11.45
C GLY A 100 16.82 7.34 11.11
N LYS A 101 15.96 6.85 10.20
CA LYS A 101 15.95 5.49 9.65
C LYS A 101 16.48 5.39 8.21
N GLY A 102 17.01 6.48 7.67
CA GLY A 102 17.50 6.51 6.28
C GLY A 102 16.40 6.40 5.23
N ALA A 103 15.17 6.84 5.56
CA ALA A 103 14.08 7.03 4.62
C ALA A 103 13.89 8.52 4.32
N VAL A 104 13.48 8.83 3.09
CA VAL A 104 13.16 10.18 2.65
C VAL A 104 11.74 10.54 3.08
N VAL A 105 11.51 11.80 3.46
CA VAL A 105 10.18 12.32 3.81
C VAL A 105 9.53 12.92 2.57
N GLY A 106 8.25 12.63 2.37
CA GLY A 106 7.47 13.26 1.32
C GLY A 106 6.07 13.65 1.75
N ILE A 107 5.41 14.47 0.95
CA ILE A 107 4.18 15.17 1.31
C ILE A 107 3.12 15.06 0.20
N LYS A 108 1.89 14.68 0.55
CA LYS A 108 0.75 14.81 -0.36
C LYS A 108 0.35 16.27 -0.49
N VAL A 109 0.41 16.83 -1.70
CA VAL A 109 0.17 18.27 -1.93
C VAL A 109 -1.12 18.59 -2.68
N ASP A 110 -1.75 17.61 -3.32
CA ASP A 110 -3.07 17.79 -3.96
C ASP A 110 -4.19 18.05 -2.93
N LYS A 111 -5.17 18.86 -3.31
CA LYS A 111 -6.36 19.23 -2.51
C LYS A 111 -7.59 18.39 -2.90
N GLY A 112 -7.39 17.17 -3.43
CA GLY A 112 -8.45 16.23 -3.79
C GLY A 112 -9.02 16.42 -5.20
N VAL A 113 -9.93 15.51 -5.57
CA VAL A 113 -10.59 15.48 -6.87
C VAL A 113 -11.81 16.40 -6.93
N VAL A 114 -12.09 16.95 -8.12
CA VAL A 114 -13.27 17.77 -8.43
C VAL A 114 -13.92 17.30 -9.74
N PRO A 115 -15.26 17.34 -9.87
CA PRO A 115 -15.96 16.83 -11.05
C PRO A 115 -15.67 17.66 -12.30
N LEU A 116 -15.56 17.00 -13.45
CA LEU A 116 -15.48 17.65 -14.75
C LEU A 116 -16.88 17.85 -15.32
N ALA A 117 -17.29 19.12 -15.48
CA ALA A 117 -18.58 19.47 -16.06
C ALA A 117 -18.72 18.89 -17.49
N GLY A 118 -19.91 18.39 -17.82
CA GLY A 118 -20.17 17.75 -19.13
C GLY A 118 -19.58 16.33 -19.28
N THR A 119 -19.06 15.71 -18.23
CA THR A 119 -18.55 14.32 -18.24
C THR A 119 -19.44 13.37 -17.44
N ASN A 120 -19.32 12.06 -17.70
CA ASN A 120 -20.03 11.01 -16.97
C ASN A 120 -19.32 10.65 -15.65
N GLY A 121 -19.40 11.55 -14.66
CA GLY A 121 -18.83 11.32 -13.33
C GLY A 121 -17.30 11.25 -13.31
N GLU A 122 -16.63 11.91 -14.25
CA GLU A 122 -15.17 12.00 -14.29
C GLU A 122 -14.67 13.20 -13.48
N THR A 123 -13.38 13.20 -13.16
CA THR A 123 -12.76 14.19 -12.27
C THR A 123 -11.43 14.70 -12.81
N THR A 124 -11.10 15.95 -12.49
CA THR A 124 -9.71 16.43 -12.40
C THR A 124 -9.32 16.57 -10.92
N THR A 125 -8.13 17.09 -10.63
CA THR A 125 -7.61 17.24 -9.27
C THR A 125 -7.18 18.68 -9.04
N GLN A 126 -7.53 19.25 -7.90
CA GLN A 126 -7.26 20.66 -7.56
C GLN A 126 -6.07 20.81 -6.61
N GLY A 127 -5.53 22.03 -6.52
CA GLY A 127 -4.50 22.40 -5.52
C GLY A 127 -3.23 23.05 -6.04
N LEU A 128 -3.21 23.51 -7.32
CA LEU A 128 -2.09 24.26 -7.89
C LEU A 128 -1.97 25.67 -7.27
N ASP A 129 -3.08 26.25 -6.82
CA ASP A 129 -3.10 27.57 -6.21
C ASP A 129 -2.36 27.58 -4.87
N GLY A 130 -1.33 28.43 -4.79
CA GLY A 130 -0.39 28.49 -3.67
C GLY A 130 0.57 27.29 -3.59
N LEU A 131 0.70 26.48 -4.65
CA LEU A 131 1.53 25.27 -4.59
C LEU A 131 3.03 25.57 -4.52
N MET A 132 3.49 26.65 -5.17
CA MET A 132 4.91 27.03 -5.18
C MET A 132 5.39 27.37 -3.76
N GLU A 133 4.65 28.23 -3.08
CA GLU A 133 4.89 28.68 -1.71
C GLU A 133 4.81 27.50 -0.72
N ARG A 134 3.82 26.62 -0.91
CA ARG A 134 3.68 25.39 -0.13
C ARG A 134 4.84 24.42 -0.34
N CYS A 135 5.30 24.22 -1.57
CA CYS A 135 6.47 23.38 -1.86
C CYS A 135 7.74 23.96 -1.23
N ALA A 136 7.98 25.27 -1.35
CA ALA A 136 9.09 25.93 -0.68
C ALA A 136 9.05 25.76 0.85
N GLN A 137 7.85 25.85 1.45
CA GLN A 137 7.67 25.65 2.88
C GLN A 137 7.90 24.18 3.28
N TYR A 138 7.28 23.21 2.59
CA TYR A 138 7.49 21.79 2.87
C TYR A 138 8.95 21.36 2.69
N LYS A 139 9.70 21.96 1.75
CA LYS A 139 11.14 21.71 1.57
C LYS A 139 11.94 22.16 2.80
N LYS A 140 11.65 23.36 3.34
CA LYS A 140 12.24 23.84 4.61
C LYS A 140 11.88 22.94 5.78
N ASP A 141 10.64 22.46 5.84
CA ASP A 141 10.12 21.57 6.89
C ASP A 141 10.60 20.11 6.73
N GLY A 142 11.40 19.82 5.70
CA GLY A 142 12.13 18.56 5.55
C GLY A 142 11.50 17.52 4.62
N ALA A 143 10.52 17.88 3.80
CA ALA A 143 10.03 17.01 2.72
C ALA A 143 10.85 17.21 1.44
N ASP A 144 11.35 16.12 0.86
CA ASP A 144 12.20 16.13 -0.34
C ASP A 144 11.46 15.60 -1.58
N PHE A 145 10.30 14.98 -1.40
CA PHE A 145 9.42 14.57 -2.50
C PHE A 145 7.96 14.88 -2.21
N ALA A 146 7.13 14.94 -3.24
CA ALA A 146 5.70 15.19 -3.12
C ALA A 146 4.89 14.11 -3.83
N LYS A 147 3.58 14.09 -3.58
CA LYS A 147 2.64 13.21 -4.27
C LYS A 147 1.38 13.98 -4.70
N TRP A 148 0.90 13.72 -5.91
CA TRP A 148 -0.35 14.26 -6.44
C TRP A 148 -1.16 13.17 -7.14
N ARG A 149 -2.38 12.92 -6.65
CA ARG A 149 -3.26 11.85 -7.14
C ARG A 149 -4.34 12.38 -8.10
N CYS A 150 -4.24 12.00 -9.36
CA CYS A 150 -5.33 12.06 -10.33
C CYS A 150 -6.10 10.74 -10.39
N VAL A 151 -7.37 10.80 -10.81
CA VAL A 151 -8.27 9.63 -10.82
C VAL A 151 -9.02 9.56 -12.14
N LEU A 152 -8.95 8.40 -12.79
CA LEU A 152 -9.67 8.06 -14.02
C LEU A 152 -10.47 6.77 -13.80
N LYS A 153 -11.63 6.64 -14.46
CA LYS A 153 -12.51 5.47 -14.34
C LYS A 153 -12.73 4.82 -15.70
N ILE A 154 -12.68 3.49 -15.77
CA ILE A 154 -13.04 2.74 -16.98
C ILE A 154 -14.55 2.50 -16.99
N SER A 155 -15.19 2.83 -18.11
CA SER A 155 -16.57 2.44 -18.42
C SER A 155 -16.74 2.32 -19.95
N GLU A 156 -17.99 2.27 -20.41
CA GLU A 156 -18.36 2.34 -21.83
C GLU A 156 -17.85 3.62 -22.51
N HIS A 157 -17.91 4.76 -21.83
CA HIS A 157 -17.56 6.07 -22.39
C HIS A 157 -16.40 6.78 -21.66
N THR A 158 -15.85 6.17 -20.59
CA THR A 158 -14.75 6.75 -19.80
C THR A 158 -13.51 5.83 -19.79
N PRO A 159 -12.28 6.37 -19.66
CA PRO A 159 -11.98 7.79 -19.53
C PRO A 159 -12.12 8.54 -20.86
N SER A 160 -12.75 9.70 -20.83
CA SER A 160 -12.95 10.56 -22.00
C SER A 160 -11.65 11.26 -22.40
N ARG A 161 -11.60 11.77 -23.65
CA ARG A 161 -10.47 12.59 -24.11
C ARG A 161 -10.25 13.83 -23.24
N LEU A 162 -11.32 14.41 -22.69
CA LEU A 162 -11.23 15.56 -21.78
C LEU A 162 -10.53 15.15 -20.48
N ALA A 163 -11.02 14.09 -19.82
CA ALA A 163 -10.45 13.62 -18.55
C ALA A 163 -8.98 13.19 -18.69
N ILE A 164 -8.59 12.54 -19.79
CA ILE A 164 -7.19 12.15 -20.05
C ILE A 164 -6.30 13.39 -20.19
N LEU A 165 -6.68 14.35 -21.02
CA LEU A 165 -5.85 15.53 -21.30
C LEU A 165 -5.72 16.45 -20.09
N GLU A 166 -6.82 16.68 -19.38
CA GLU A 166 -6.86 17.57 -18.22
C GLU A 166 -6.06 16.98 -17.04
N ASN A 167 -6.23 15.69 -16.72
CA ASN A 167 -5.42 15.06 -15.67
C ASN A 167 -3.93 14.97 -16.04
N ALA A 168 -3.59 14.74 -17.32
CA ALA A 168 -2.20 14.78 -17.78
C ALA A 168 -1.60 16.19 -17.64
N ASN A 169 -2.34 17.23 -18.01
CA ASN A 169 -1.92 18.62 -17.91
C ASN A 169 -1.74 19.08 -16.45
N VAL A 170 -2.68 18.76 -15.55
CA VAL A 170 -2.57 19.16 -14.14
C VAL A 170 -1.41 18.45 -13.43
N LEU A 171 -1.15 17.17 -13.75
CA LEU A 171 0.02 16.43 -13.27
C LEU A 171 1.34 17.07 -13.75
N ALA A 172 1.39 17.54 -15.00
CA ALA A 172 2.57 18.20 -15.54
C ALA A 172 2.84 19.57 -14.91
N ARG A 173 1.77 20.37 -14.68
CA ARG A 173 1.84 21.62 -13.91
C ARG A 173 2.34 21.39 -12.48
N TYR A 174 1.78 20.39 -11.78
CA TYR A 174 2.22 19.97 -10.45
C TYR A 174 3.70 19.57 -10.42
N ALA A 175 4.13 18.74 -11.38
CA ALA A 175 5.49 18.23 -11.43
C ALA A 175 6.51 19.35 -11.68
N SER A 176 6.22 20.26 -12.61
CA SER A 176 7.04 21.44 -12.89
C SER A 176 7.22 22.31 -11.64
N ILE A 177 6.14 22.64 -10.93
CA ILE A 177 6.18 23.46 -9.70
C ILE A 177 6.99 22.78 -8.59
N CYS A 178 6.90 21.45 -8.43
CA CYS A 178 7.68 20.73 -7.42
C CYS A 178 9.19 20.80 -7.72
N GLN A 179 9.58 20.59 -8.99
CA GLN A 179 10.99 20.61 -9.38
C GLN A 179 11.64 21.98 -9.21
N GLN A 180 10.90 23.09 -9.45
CA GLN A 180 11.36 24.45 -9.14
C GLN A 180 11.69 24.67 -7.66
N ASN A 181 11.16 23.84 -6.75
CA ASN A 181 11.33 23.95 -5.31
C ASN A 181 12.21 22.82 -4.71
N GLY A 182 12.99 22.11 -5.53
CA GLY A 182 13.85 21.02 -5.06
C GLY A 182 13.08 19.81 -4.52
N ILE A 183 11.82 19.63 -4.92
CA ILE A 183 10.95 18.52 -4.52
C ILE A 183 10.73 17.57 -5.71
N VAL A 184 11.02 16.28 -5.53
CA VAL A 184 10.74 15.24 -6.53
C VAL A 184 9.23 14.96 -6.60
N PRO A 185 8.56 15.13 -7.75
CA PRO A 185 7.15 14.79 -7.88
C PRO A 185 6.92 13.30 -8.13
N ILE A 186 6.06 12.68 -7.32
CA ILE A 186 5.42 11.40 -7.62
C ILE A 186 4.13 11.68 -8.40
N VAL A 187 4.15 11.33 -9.67
CA VAL A 187 3.04 11.47 -10.62
C VAL A 187 2.12 10.25 -10.49
N GLU A 188 0.91 10.42 -9.93
CA GLU A 188 -0.05 9.34 -9.68
C GLU A 188 -1.32 9.48 -10.56
N PRO A 189 -1.31 8.98 -11.81
CA PRO A 189 -2.48 8.89 -12.67
C PRO A 189 -3.22 7.56 -12.42
N GLU A 190 -4.00 7.49 -11.34
CA GLU A 190 -4.67 6.24 -10.95
C GLU A 190 -5.88 5.94 -11.83
N ILE A 191 -5.84 4.82 -12.55
CA ILE A 191 -7.02 4.25 -13.19
C ILE A 191 -7.69 3.28 -12.22
N LEU A 192 -8.95 3.56 -11.89
CA LEU A 192 -9.72 2.77 -10.93
C LEU A 192 -10.04 1.36 -11.47
N PRO A 193 -9.91 0.31 -10.64
CA PRO A 193 -10.32 -1.06 -10.97
C PRO A 193 -11.84 -1.28 -10.90
N ASP A 194 -12.65 -0.25 -10.63
CA ASP A 194 -14.10 -0.35 -10.61
C ASP A 194 -14.68 -0.68 -12.00
N GLY A 195 -15.55 -1.69 -12.05
CA GLY A 195 -16.20 -2.16 -13.28
C GLY A 195 -15.96 -3.65 -13.55
N ASP A 196 -16.51 -4.12 -14.66
CA ASP A 196 -16.47 -5.50 -15.17
C ASP A 196 -15.46 -5.71 -16.32
N HIS A 197 -14.78 -4.64 -16.72
CA HIS A 197 -13.82 -4.60 -17.82
C HIS A 197 -12.70 -5.64 -17.69
N ASP A 198 -12.23 -6.16 -18.82
CA ASP A 198 -11.20 -7.20 -18.85
C ASP A 198 -9.77 -6.63 -18.71
N LEU A 199 -8.79 -7.53 -18.57
CA LEU A 199 -7.37 -7.16 -18.45
C LEU A 199 -6.87 -6.36 -19.66
N LYS A 200 -7.31 -6.71 -20.87
CA LYS A 200 -6.89 -6.05 -22.12
C LYS A 200 -7.43 -4.62 -22.20
N ARG A 201 -8.68 -4.37 -21.76
CA ARG A 201 -9.27 -3.04 -21.67
C ARG A 201 -8.51 -2.17 -20.65
N CYS A 202 -8.15 -2.71 -19.50
CA CYS A 202 -7.31 -2.00 -18.52
C CYS A 202 -5.92 -1.68 -19.11
N GLN A 203 -5.28 -2.63 -19.81
CA GLN A 203 -3.99 -2.40 -20.46
C GLN A 203 -4.07 -1.29 -21.51
N TYR A 204 -5.08 -1.33 -22.39
CA TYR A 204 -5.29 -0.32 -23.43
C TYR A 204 -5.49 1.08 -22.83
N VAL A 205 -6.34 1.21 -21.81
CA VAL A 205 -6.58 2.51 -21.15
C VAL A 205 -5.31 3.01 -20.46
N THR A 206 -4.57 2.13 -19.78
CA THR A 206 -3.27 2.46 -19.16
C THR A 206 -2.26 2.97 -20.18
N GLU A 207 -2.15 2.31 -21.34
CA GLU A 207 -1.27 2.76 -22.44
C GLU A 207 -1.69 4.14 -22.98
N LYS A 208 -3.00 4.44 -23.11
CA LYS A 208 -3.46 5.76 -23.58
C LYS A 208 -3.27 6.87 -22.55
N VAL A 209 -3.54 6.59 -21.27
CA VAL A 209 -3.34 7.55 -20.16
C VAL A 209 -1.85 7.88 -20.00
N LEU A 210 -0.98 6.87 -19.89
CA LEU A 210 0.44 7.11 -19.68
C LEU A 210 1.11 7.82 -20.87
N ALA A 211 0.72 7.50 -22.11
CA ALA A 211 1.21 8.24 -23.29
C ALA A 211 0.83 9.73 -23.23
N ALA A 212 -0.39 10.07 -22.81
CA ALA A 212 -0.81 11.46 -22.62
C ALA A 212 -0.06 12.14 -21.47
N VAL A 213 0.14 11.45 -20.33
CA VAL A 213 0.92 11.95 -19.20
C VAL A 213 2.35 12.28 -19.62
N TYR A 214 3.09 11.35 -20.24
CA TYR A 214 4.48 11.63 -20.63
C TYR A 214 4.61 12.68 -21.72
N LYS A 215 3.62 12.82 -22.61
CA LYS A 215 3.55 13.95 -23.55
C LYS A 215 3.38 15.29 -22.80
N ALA A 216 2.47 15.36 -21.83
CA ALA A 216 2.28 16.56 -21.03
C ALA A 216 3.52 16.89 -20.16
N LEU A 217 4.17 15.89 -19.55
CA LEU A 217 5.43 16.08 -18.82
C LEU A 217 6.53 16.68 -19.73
N SER A 218 6.65 16.20 -20.97
CA SER A 218 7.55 16.77 -21.97
C SER A 218 7.19 18.22 -22.35
N ASP A 219 5.91 18.51 -22.52
CA ASP A 219 5.41 19.84 -22.92
C ASP A 219 5.63 20.90 -21.83
N HIS A 220 5.60 20.50 -20.54
CA HIS A 220 5.89 21.36 -19.38
C HIS A 220 7.36 21.28 -18.92
N HIS A 221 8.24 20.74 -19.76
CA HIS A 221 9.69 20.68 -19.56
C HIS A 221 10.16 19.95 -18.29
N VAL A 222 9.38 18.97 -17.83
CA VAL A 222 9.67 18.20 -16.60
C VAL A 222 10.89 17.30 -16.79
N TYR A 223 11.83 17.37 -15.85
CA TYR A 223 13.06 16.58 -15.85
C TYR A 223 12.81 15.17 -15.32
N LEU A 224 12.69 14.17 -16.20
CA LEU A 224 12.15 12.84 -15.87
C LEU A 224 13.01 12.05 -14.86
N GLU A 225 14.33 12.19 -14.91
CA GLU A 225 15.26 11.57 -13.95
C GLU A 225 15.05 12.07 -12.52
N GLY A 226 14.45 13.25 -12.36
CA GLY A 226 14.01 13.83 -11.09
C GLY A 226 12.52 13.64 -10.79
N THR A 227 11.88 12.57 -11.30
CA THR A 227 10.47 12.22 -11.05
C THR A 227 10.30 10.76 -10.62
N LEU A 228 9.12 10.39 -10.14
CA LEU A 228 8.70 8.99 -10.00
C LEU A 228 7.27 8.81 -10.53
N LEU A 229 6.97 7.64 -11.09
CA LEU A 229 5.60 7.28 -11.50
C LEU A 229 4.95 6.39 -10.44
N LYS A 230 3.69 6.68 -10.09
CA LYS A 230 2.84 5.83 -9.25
C LYS A 230 1.59 5.41 -10.01
N PRO A 231 1.67 4.38 -10.86
CA PRO A 231 0.53 3.90 -11.63
C PRO A 231 -0.29 2.88 -10.82
N ASN A 232 -1.49 2.60 -11.28
CA ASN A 232 -2.15 1.32 -10.98
C ASN A 232 -1.37 0.16 -11.62
N MET A 233 -1.50 -1.05 -11.07
CA MET A 233 -1.21 -2.26 -11.84
C MET A 233 -2.27 -2.42 -12.94
N VAL A 234 -1.92 -3.12 -14.02
CA VAL A 234 -2.89 -3.49 -15.06
C VAL A 234 -3.60 -4.76 -14.58
N THR A 235 -4.83 -4.61 -14.09
CA THR A 235 -5.68 -5.70 -13.61
C THR A 235 -7.02 -5.68 -14.32
N ALA A 236 -7.73 -6.80 -14.38
CA ALA A 236 -9.15 -6.79 -14.72
C ALA A 236 -9.95 -6.04 -13.63
N GLY A 237 -11.13 -5.54 -14.00
CA GLY A 237 -12.02 -4.84 -13.08
C GLY A 237 -12.53 -5.74 -11.95
N HIS A 238 -12.88 -5.15 -10.80
CA HIS A 238 -13.35 -5.86 -9.62
C HIS A 238 -14.55 -6.79 -9.88
N SER A 239 -15.43 -6.41 -10.80
CA SER A 239 -16.62 -7.19 -11.20
C SER A 239 -16.37 -8.11 -12.40
N CYS A 240 -15.13 -8.19 -12.92
CA CYS A 240 -14.83 -9.04 -14.07
C CYS A 240 -14.98 -10.52 -13.72
N THR A 241 -15.80 -11.23 -14.50
CA THR A 241 -16.07 -12.66 -14.32
C THR A 241 -14.84 -13.50 -14.64
N LYS A 242 -14.12 -13.16 -15.72
CA LYS A 242 -12.87 -13.81 -16.10
C LYS A 242 -11.77 -13.52 -15.07
N LYS A 243 -11.10 -14.58 -14.62
CA LYS A 243 -9.92 -14.50 -13.75
C LYS A 243 -8.64 -14.60 -14.58
N TYR A 244 -7.59 -13.99 -14.04
CA TYR A 244 -6.27 -13.86 -14.64
C TYR A 244 -5.22 -14.23 -13.60
N SER A 245 -4.14 -14.85 -14.06
CA SER A 245 -2.98 -15.21 -13.25
C SER A 245 -2.15 -13.98 -12.85
N PRO A 246 -1.38 -14.04 -11.75
CA PRO A 246 -0.38 -13.02 -11.41
C PRO A 246 0.60 -12.75 -12.56
N GLU A 247 0.96 -13.79 -13.32
CA GLU A 247 1.88 -13.74 -14.45
C GLU A 247 1.28 -12.95 -15.64
N GLU A 248 -0.02 -13.13 -15.94
CA GLU A 248 -0.74 -12.31 -16.93
C GLU A 248 -0.82 -10.84 -16.51
N ILE A 249 -1.12 -10.57 -15.22
CA ILE A 249 -1.15 -9.22 -14.65
C ILE A 249 0.22 -8.55 -14.75
N ALA A 250 1.29 -9.28 -14.40
CA ALA A 250 2.67 -8.79 -14.49
C ALA A 250 3.06 -8.51 -15.95
N MET A 251 2.73 -9.42 -16.88
CA MET A 251 3.00 -9.24 -18.31
C MET A 251 2.27 -8.04 -18.89
N ALA A 252 0.97 -7.88 -18.61
CA ALA A 252 0.17 -6.75 -19.07
C ALA A 252 0.69 -5.42 -18.50
N THR A 253 1.05 -5.39 -17.21
CA THR A 253 1.59 -4.21 -16.53
C THR A 253 2.95 -3.79 -17.12
N VAL A 254 3.91 -4.71 -17.18
CA VAL A 254 5.25 -4.43 -17.73
C VAL A 254 5.17 -4.08 -19.22
N THR A 255 4.27 -4.69 -20.00
CA THR A 255 4.06 -4.36 -21.41
C THR A 255 3.52 -2.94 -21.57
N ALA A 256 2.51 -2.54 -20.79
CA ALA A 256 1.98 -1.18 -20.83
C ALA A 256 3.07 -0.15 -20.49
N LEU A 257 3.80 -0.36 -19.39
CA LEU A 257 4.89 0.52 -18.97
C LEU A 257 5.98 0.65 -20.05
N ARG A 258 6.45 -0.47 -20.63
CA ARG A 258 7.48 -0.48 -21.68
C ARG A 258 7.05 0.21 -22.97
N ARG A 259 5.75 0.38 -23.22
CA ARG A 259 5.21 1.07 -24.40
C ARG A 259 5.09 2.59 -24.21
N THR A 260 5.13 3.10 -22.98
CA THR A 260 4.79 4.49 -22.69
C THR A 260 5.75 5.24 -21.77
N VAL A 261 6.50 4.55 -20.92
CA VAL A 261 7.39 5.15 -19.90
C VAL A 261 8.79 5.30 -20.49
N PRO A 262 9.34 6.53 -20.61
CA PRO A 262 10.72 6.74 -21.03
C PRO A 262 11.71 6.15 -20.02
N PRO A 263 12.83 5.55 -20.45
CA PRO A 263 13.82 4.92 -19.57
C PRO A 263 14.57 5.90 -18.65
N ALA A 264 14.41 7.21 -18.85
CA ALA A 264 14.92 8.24 -17.94
C ALA A 264 14.21 8.24 -16.57
N VAL A 265 13.00 7.69 -16.47
CA VAL A 265 12.25 7.64 -15.20
C VAL A 265 12.88 6.59 -14.27
N PRO A 266 13.42 6.98 -13.09
CA PRO A 266 14.30 6.12 -12.28
C PRO A 266 13.58 4.98 -11.56
N GLY A 267 12.25 5.04 -11.37
CA GLY A 267 11.49 3.95 -10.78
C GLY A 267 9.97 4.12 -10.84
N GLN A 268 9.26 3.00 -10.70
CA GLN A 268 7.79 2.93 -10.73
C GLN A 268 7.26 2.32 -9.43
N CYS A 269 6.50 3.11 -8.67
CA CYS A 269 5.97 2.77 -7.35
C CYS A 269 4.48 2.48 -7.43
N HIS A 270 4.10 1.23 -7.69
CA HIS A 270 2.71 0.84 -7.90
C HIS A 270 1.84 1.07 -6.66
N LEU A 271 0.61 1.53 -6.88
CA LEU A 271 -0.42 1.48 -5.84
C LEU A 271 -0.80 0.01 -5.57
N ALA A 272 -0.72 -0.43 -4.31
CA ALA A 272 -1.11 -1.79 -3.96
C ALA A 272 -2.64 -1.99 -4.11
N PRO A 273 -3.11 -3.02 -4.84
CA PRO A 273 -4.52 -3.37 -4.85
C PRO A 273 -4.96 -3.93 -3.49
N CYS A 274 -6.26 -3.84 -3.21
CA CYS A 274 -6.85 -4.40 -1.99
C CYS A 274 -6.64 -5.93 -1.96
N PRO A 275 -6.17 -6.54 -0.84
CA PRO A 275 -5.89 -7.97 -0.81
C PRO A 275 -7.16 -8.80 -1.07
N PRO A 276 -7.05 -9.93 -1.81
CA PRO A 276 -8.21 -10.72 -2.18
C PRO A 276 -8.92 -11.30 -0.96
N ARG A 277 -10.26 -11.15 -0.93
CA ARG A 277 -11.11 -11.80 0.08
C ARG A 277 -11.28 -13.28 -0.27
N GLY A 278 -10.40 -14.13 0.27
CA GLY A 278 -10.49 -15.58 0.17
C GLY A 278 -10.00 -16.27 1.45
N PRO A 279 -10.49 -17.48 1.78
CA PRO A 279 -10.07 -18.20 2.98
C PRO A 279 -8.60 -18.61 2.89
N ARG A 280 -7.82 -18.30 3.94
CA ARG A 280 -6.41 -18.70 4.01
C ARG A 280 -6.29 -20.21 4.26
N HIS A 281 -6.00 -20.99 3.22
CA HIS A 281 -5.54 -22.35 3.42
C HIS A 281 -4.20 -22.33 4.17
N ARG A 282 -4.11 -23.07 5.29
CA ARG A 282 -2.84 -23.35 5.97
C ARG A 282 -2.07 -24.39 5.14
N GLY A 283 -1.35 -23.93 4.12
CA GLY A 283 -0.37 -24.73 3.38
C GLY A 283 1.04 -24.25 3.71
N HIS A 284 1.95 -25.18 4.03
CA HIS A 284 3.38 -24.87 4.11
C HIS A 284 3.87 -24.31 2.77
N VAL A 285 4.51 -23.15 2.80
CA VAL A 285 5.29 -22.66 1.65
C VAL A 285 6.66 -23.34 1.69
N PRO A 286 7.09 -24.07 0.65
CA PRO A 286 8.42 -24.68 0.62
C PRO A 286 9.50 -23.60 0.56
N THR A 287 10.50 -23.70 1.44
CA THR A 287 11.70 -22.86 1.38
C THR A 287 12.54 -23.23 0.15
N GLY A 288 12.33 -22.54 -0.97
CA GLY A 288 13.08 -22.78 -2.22
C GLY A 288 12.39 -22.31 -3.51
N SER A 289 11.10 -21.95 -3.48
CA SER A 289 10.41 -21.41 -4.66
C SER A 289 10.70 -19.92 -4.88
N PRO A 290 10.99 -19.46 -6.11
CA PRO A 290 11.10 -18.04 -6.41
C PRO A 290 9.75 -17.33 -6.20
N SER A 291 9.81 -16.07 -5.77
CA SER A 291 8.64 -15.18 -5.66
C SER A 291 7.91 -15.07 -7.02
N PRO A 292 6.57 -15.09 -7.09
CA PRO A 292 5.81 -15.14 -8.34
C PRO A 292 5.95 -13.88 -9.22
N TRP A 293 6.59 -12.82 -8.71
CA TRP A 293 6.83 -11.58 -9.44
C TRP A 293 8.12 -11.65 -10.28
N LEU A 294 8.09 -12.45 -11.35
CA LEU A 294 9.15 -12.43 -12.36
C LEU A 294 9.08 -11.11 -13.16
N CYS A 295 10.03 -10.21 -12.95
CA CYS A 295 10.20 -9.02 -13.77
C CYS A 295 11.36 -9.21 -14.78
N PRO A 296 11.13 -9.05 -16.10
CA PRO A 296 12.22 -9.00 -17.07
C PRO A 296 13.17 -7.84 -16.76
N ARG A 297 14.48 -8.09 -16.88
CA ARG A 297 15.55 -7.13 -16.49
C ARG A 297 15.31 -5.73 -17.06
N GLY A 298 15.44 -4.71 -16.21
CA GLY A 298 15.46 -3.29 -16.60
C GLY A 298 14.35 -2.40 -16.04
N VAL A 299 13.39 -2.92 -15.26
CA VAL A 299 12.30 -2.14 -14.66
C VAL A 299 12.28 -2.37 -13.14
N SER A 300 12.55 -1.34 -12.34
CA SER A 300 12.41 -1.38 -10.89
C SER A 300 10.93 -1.28 -10.52
N VAL A 301 10.29 -2.43 -10.33
CA VAL A 301 8.89 -2.55 -9.89
C VAL A 301 8.84 -2.50 -8.35
N LEU A 302 8.39 -1.37 -7.81
CA LEU A 302 8.12 -1.18 -6.39
C LEU A 302 6.62 -1.27 -6.11
N VAL A 303 6.24 -1.70 -4.90
CA VAL A 303 4.87 -1.73 -4.41
C VAL A 303 4.75 -0.80 -3.20
N ALA A 304 3.85 0.18 -3.27
CA ALA A 304 3.52 1.05 -2.15
C ALA A 304 2.44 0.38 -1.28
N THR A 305 2.84 -0.21 -0.16
CA THR A 305 1.92 -0.95 0.71
C THR A 305 1.15 -0.03 1.65
N SER A 306 -0.19 -0.11 1.60
CA SER A 306 -1.06 0.39 2.67
C SER A 306 -1.04 -0.58 3.86
N PRO A 307 -0.68 -0.15 5.07
CA PRO A 307 -0.74 -1.02 6.24
C PRO A 307 -2.19 -1.34 6.66
N LEU A 308 -2.38 -2.52 7.25
CA LEU A 308 -3.58 -2.89 8.01
C LEU A 308 -3.26 -2.77 9.51
N TRP A 309 -4.14 -2.11 10.25
CA TRP A 309 -4.12 -2.17 11.72
C TRP A 309 -4.85 -3.42 12.20
N TRP A 310 -4.36 -4.06 13.26
CA TRP A 310 -5.06 -5.14 13.94
C TRP A 310 -5.01 -4.91 15.45
N PRO A 311 -6.16 -4.81 16.14
CA PRO A 311 -6.19 -4.51 17.56
C PRO A 311 -5.84 -5.76 18.38
N ARG A 312 -4.55 -5.94 18.69
CA ARG A 312 -4.06 -6.76 19.81
C ARG A 312 -2.87 -6.08 20.48
N PRO A 313 -2.72 -6.16 21.81
CA PRO A 313 -1.64 -5.50 22.56
C PRO A 313 -0.23 -6.08 22.32
N TYR A 314 -0.05 -6.97 21.34
CA TYR A 314 1.23 -7.63 21.05
C TYR A 314 1.48 -7.73 19.53
N GLY A 315 2.21 -6.75 19.01
CA GLY A 315 2.89 -6.80 17.70
C GLY A 315 2.02 -6.49 16.47
N VAL A 316 2.46 -5.48 15.70
CA VAL A 316 2.00 -5.28 14.32
C VAL A 316 3.01 -5.90 13.37
N SER A 317 2.54 -6.78 12.48
CA SER A 317 3.35 -7.31 11.38
C SER A 317 3.13 -6.45 10.14
N MET A 318 4.08 -5.57 9.85
CA MET A 318 4.06 -4.73 8.65
C MET A 318 4.51 -5.56 7.44
N LEU A 319 3.56 -6.01 6.63
CA LEU A 319 3.83 -6.83 5.45
C LEU A 319 4.31 -5.95 4.27
N VAL A 320 5.62 -5.68 4.21
CA VAL A 320 6.23 -4.97 3.08
C VAL A 320 6.53 -5.96 1.95
N ALA A 321 5.88 -5.78 0.79
CA ALA A 321 6.15 -6.59 -0.40
C ALA A 321 7.28 -5.94 -1.23
N VAL A 322 8.51 -6.46 -1.07
CA VAL A 322 9.70 -5.99 -1.81
C VAL A 322 10.04 -6.98 -2.93
N SER A 323 10.29 -6.47 -4.14
CA SER A 323 10.88 -7.26 -5.24
C SER A 323 12.39 -7.49 -4.99
N PRO A 324 12.89 -8.74 -4.94
CA PRO A 324 14.24 -9.03 -4.43
C PRO A 324 15.41 -8.84 -5.42
N TRP A 325 15.24 -8.07 -6.50
CA TRP A 325 16.19 -8.06 -7.64
C TRP A 325 17.09 -6.82 -7.68
N GLY A 326 18.23 -6.91 -7.00
CA GLY A 326 19.44 -6.10 -7.26
C GLY A 326 20.51 -6.93 -8.01
N PRO A 327 21.50 -6.30 -8.67
CA PRO A 327 22.44 -7.01 -9.53
C PRO A 327 23.61 -7.63 -8.76
N HIS A 328 23.47 -8.87 -8.28
CA HIS A 328 24.60 -9.69 -7.83
C HIS A 328 24.73 -10.99 -8.63
N HIS A 329 25.90 -11.14 -9.26
CA HIS A 329 26.51 -12.36 -9.80
C HIS A 329 25.64 -13.34 -10.61
N HIS A 330 25.38 -12.99 -11.87
CA HIS A 330 25.34 -13.99 -12.95
C HIS A 330 26.17 -13.51 -14.14
N GLY A 331 27.47 -13.81 -14.10
CA GLY A 331 28.32 -13.73 -15.29
C GLY A 331 27.89 -14.79 -16.29
N PHE A 332 27.70 -14.40 -17.54
CA PHE A 332 27.47 -15.33 -18.65
C PHE A 332 28.82 -15.89 -19.10
N VAL A 333 29.00 -17.21 -19.02
CA VAL A 333 30.07 -17.93 -19.73
C VAL A 333 29.46 -18.45 -21.04
N PRO A 334 30.02 -18.13 -22.21
CA PRO A 334 29.53 -18.69 -23.47
C PRO A 334 29.85 -20.19 -23.53
N MET A 335 28.90 -21.01 -23.99
CA MET A 335 29.12 -22.47 -24.10
C MET A 335 30.19 -22.77 -25.16
N GLY A 336 31.29 -23.43 -24.76
CA GLY A 336 32.33 -23.83 -25.71
C GLY A 336 33.66 -24.31 -25.14
N SER A 337 33.70 -25.23 -24.16
CA SER A 337 34.84 -26.15 -23.91
C SER A 337 34.59 -27.07 -22.69
N PRO A 338 35.17 -28.30 -22.65
CA PRO A 338 34.98 -29.22 -21.53
C PRO A 338 36.24 -29.45 -20.67
N SER A 339 36.27 -28.98 -19.41
CA SER A 339 37.18 -29.54 -18.38
C SER A 339 36.90 -29.09 -16.93
N TRP A 340 36.49 -30.05 -16.09
CA TRP A 340 37.04 -30.41 -14.76
C TRP A 340 37.39 -29.38 -13.63
N TRP A 341 37.08 -29.79 -12.38
CA TRP A 341 37.51 -29.29 -11.04
C TRP A 341 36.76 -28.03 -10.46
N PRO A 342 36.82 -27.76 -9.14
CA PRO A 342 35.91 -28.40 -8.16
C PRO A 342 35.10 -27.41 -7.27
N ARG A 343 34.07 -27.92 -6.58
CA ARG A 343 33.28 -27.14 -5.60
C ARG A 343 33.94 -27.08 -4.22
N PRO A 344 33.91 -25.94 -3.50
CA PRO A 344 34.11 -25.89 -2.06
C PRO A 344 32.78 -25.93 -1.28
N HIS A 345 32.73 -26.88 -0.35
CA HIS A 345 31.95 -27.00 0.90
C HIS A 345 30.88 -25.94 1.25
N GLY A 346 29.67 -26.41 1.56
CA GLY A 346 28.64 -25.64 2.26
C GLY A 346 28.79 -25.69 3.78
N VAL A 347 28.32 -24.64 4.46
CA VAL A 347 28.24 -24.53 5.92
C VAL A 347 26.78 -24.73 6.35
N PRO A 348 26.47 -25.63 7.31
CA PRO A 348 25.10 -25.82 7.80
C PRO A 348 24.72 -24.74 8.81
N ILE A 349 23.53 -24.16 8.66
CA ILE A 349 22.93 -23.26 9.67
C ILE A 349 22.07 -24.10 10.63
N MET A 350 22.39 -24.05 11.93
CA MET A 350 21.58 -24.68 12.97
C MET A 350 20.20 -24.00 13.10
N VAL A 351 19.16 -24.82 13.27
CA VAL A 351 17.84 -24.36 13.71
C VAL A 351 17.78 -24.48 15.24
N ALA A 352 17.67 -23.35 15.94
CA ALA A 352 17.44 -23.31 17.38
C ALA A 352 15.95 -23.07 17.68
N THR A 353 15.22 -24.11 18.07
CA THR A 353 13.86 -24.01 18.62
C THR A 353 13.92 -23.66 20.10
N SER A 354 13.55 -22.44 20.48
CA SER A 354 13.47 -22.02 21.89
C SER A 354 12.06 -22.19 22.47
N LEU A 355 11.91 -23.19 23.34
CA LEU A 355 10.71 -23.53 24.12
C LEU A 355 10.83 -22.97 25.56
N TRP A 356 10.31 -21.78 25.84
CA TRP A 356 10.10 -21.27 27.20
C TRP A 356 8.82 -20.41 27.21
N GLY A 357 7.92 -20.47 28.20
CA GLY A 357 8.05 -21.02 29.55
C GLY A 357 7.85 -19.88 30.55
N LEU A 358 6.69 -19.82 31.22
CA LEU A 358 6.41 -18.78 32.21
C LEU A 358 7.39 -18.89 33.38
N HIS A 359 7.84 -17.75 33.93
CA HIS A 359 7.77 -17.52 35.37
C HIS A 359 7.87 -16.02 35.71
N ALA A 360 7.26 -15.64 36.83
CA ALA A 360 7.11 -14.26 37.29
C ALA A 360 8.29 -13.77 38.15
N HIS A 361 8.39 -12.44 38.30
CA HIS A 361 9.39 -11.78 39.15
C HIS A 361 9.10 -11.94 40.66
N GLY A 362 10.17 -12.06 41.45
CA GLY A 362 10.20 -11.94 42.91
C GLY A 362 11.59 -11.48 43.38
N HIS A 363 11.66 -10.64 44.42
CA HIS A 363 12.85 -9.86 44.79
C HIS A 363 13.97 -10.64 45.52
N ILE A 364 15.24 -10.36 45.15
CA ILE A 364 16.38 -9.81 45.95
C ILE A 364 16.26 -9.90 47.50
N PRO A 365 17.33 -10.18 48.33
CA PRO A 365 18.78 -10.06 48.06
C PRO A 365 19.74 -11.21 48.49
N MET A 366 20.99 -11.07 48.01
CA MET A 366 22.32 -11.46 48.54
C MET A 366 22.46 -12.45 49.72
N GLY A 367 23.32 -13.46 49.51
CA GLY A 367 23.93 -14.30 50.56
C GLY A 367 25.10 -15.13 50.02
N SER A 368 26.21 -15.16 50.75
CA SER A 368 27.49 -15.74 50.35
C SER A 368 27.52 -17.28 50.28
N THR A 369 28.36 -17.81 49.38
CA THR A 369 28.71 -19.24 49.30
C THR A 369 29.58 -19.67 50.48
N TYR A 370 29.31 -20.83 51.12
CA TYR A 370 30.38 -21.81 51.46
C TYR A 370 29.87 -23.23 51.82
N SER A 371 30.79 -24.20 51.66
CA SER A 371 30.84 -25.58 52.20
C SER A 371 29.64 -26.55 52.08
N ARG A 372 29.79 -27.49 51.13
CA ARG A 372 29.80 -28.95 51.30
C ARG A 372 29.28 -29.54 52.63
N ARG A 373 28.38 -30.53 52.54
CA ARG A 373 28.64 -31.97 52.80
C ARG A 373 27.42 -32.84 52.44
N CYS A 374 27.64 -33.91 51.69
CA CYS A 374 26.85 -35.15 51.85
C CYS A 374 27.49 -35.95 53.00
N PRO A 375 26.76 -36.89 53.64
CA PRO A 375 26.74 -38.25 53.09
C PRO A 375 25.45 -39.07 53.32
N HIS A 376 25.28 -40.15 52.52
CA HIS A 376 24.74 -41.49 52.88
C HIS A 376 23.36 -41.63 53.61
N THR A 377 22.51 -42.66 53.39
CA THR A 377 22.57 -43.92 52.60
C THR A 377 21.21 -44.64 52.64
N HIS A 378 20.96 -45.56 51.69
CA HIS A 378 20.09 -46.77 51.82
C HIS A 378 18.57 -46.54 52.06
N SER A 379 17.63 -47.37 51.61
CA SER A 379 17.63 -48.58 50.74
C SER A 379 16.19 -49.06 50.45
N HIS A 380 16.04 -50.05 49.58
CA HIS A 380 14.91 -50.98 49.40
C HIS A 380 13.70 -50.64 48.48
N VAL A 381 13.72 -51.34 47.34
CA VAL A 381 12.63 -51.87 46.49
C VAL A 381 12.21 -53.23 47.14
N PRO A 382 10.94 -53.77 47.07
CA PRO A 382 10.27 -54.14 45.81
C PRO A 382 8.72 -54.26 45.70
N MET A 383 8.28 -54.35 44.42
CA MET A 383 7.15 -55.08 43.80
C MET A 383 5.79 -55.33 44.51
N GLY A 384 4.68 -55.16 43.76
CA GLY A 384 3.41 -55.84 44.05
C GLY A 384 2.15 -55.37 43.26
N SER A 385 1.53 -56.29 42.52
CA SER A 385 0.12 -56.31 42.04
C SER A 385 -0.35 -57.79 42.05
N PRO A 386 -1.64 -58.20 41.81
CA PRO A 386 -2.86 -57.47 41.39
C PRO A 386 -4.23 -57.90 42.04
N SER A 387 -5.35 -57.30 41.57
CA SER A 387 -6.73 -57.86 41.40
C SER A 387 -7.78 -58.00 42.55
N ARG A 388 -9.02 -57.48 42.33
CA ARG A 388 -10.38 -58.09 42.47
C ARG A 388 -11.55 -57.08 42.20
N TRP A 389 -12.79 -57.58 42.01
CA TRP A 389 -14.06 -56.95 41.50
C TRP A 389 -15.30 -57.51 42.28
N PRO A 390 -16.62 -57.19 42.05
CA PRO A 390 -17.42 -56.02 41.53
C PRO A 390 -18.65 -55.70 42.49
N PRO A 391 -19.93 -55.38 42.09
CA PRO A 391 -20.62 -54.47 41.10
C PRO A 391 -21.64 -53.49 41.81
N PRO A 392 -22.78 -52.95 41.26
CA PRO A 392 -23.29 -52.61 39.90
C PRO A 392 -23.87 -51.14 39.74
N CYS A 393 -24.60 -50.89 38.62
CA CYS A 393 -25.53 -49.76 38.26
C CYS A 393 -24.90 -48.52 37.55
N GLY A 394 -25.38 -47.99 36.40
CA GLY A 394 -26.44 -48.39 35.44
C GLY A 394 -26.40 -47.51 34.14
N VAL A 395 -27.07 -47.91 33.04
CA VAL A 395 -27.04 -47.28 31.68
C VAL A 395 -28.45 -46.81 31.26
N PRO A 396 -28.67 -45.87 30.28
CA PRO A 396 -28.56 -46.06 28.81
C PRO A 396 -27.86 -44.85 28.09
N ILE A 397 -27.61 -44.72 26.77
CA ILE A 397 -27.94 -45.41 25.49
C ILE A 397 -29.12 -44.83 24.63
N THR A 398 -28.71 -44.25 23.48
CA THR A 398 -29.20 -44.19 22.06
C THR A 398 -30.52 -44.95 21.69
N VAL A 399 -31.39 -44.58 20.72
CA VAL A 399 -31.26 -44.44 19.22
C VAL A 399 -32.46 -43.66 18.59
N ALA A 400 -32.33 -43.23 17.32
CA ALA A 400 -33.24 -42.47 16.44
C ALA A 400 -34.56 -43.13 15.94
N THR A 401 -35.45 -42.34 15.29
CA THR A 401 -36.19 -42.67 14.02
C THR A 401 -36.92 -41.44 13.40
N SER A 402 -37.16 -41.45 12.07
CA SER A 402 -38.11 -40.59 11.30
C SER A 402 -39.27 -41.48 10.77
N PRO A 403 -40.18 -41.11 9.81
CA PRO A 403 -40.56 -39.82 9.17
C PRO A 403 -42.10 -39.55 9.07
N TRP A 404 -42.55 -38.46 8.40
CA TRP A 404 -43.69 -38.34 7.42
C TRP A 404 -44.26 -36.90 7.25
N CYS A 405 -44.74 -36.58 6.04
CA CYS A 405 -45.51 -35.38 5.59
C CYS A 405 -47.02 -35.78 5.40
N PRO A 406 -48.03 -34.97 4.93
CA PRO A 406 -48.00 -33.90 3.88
C PRO A 406 -49.08 -32.75 3.90
N HIS A 407 -49.12 -31.94 2.80
CA HIS A 407 -50.15 -30.96 2.33
C HIS A 407 -50.29 -29.58 3.05
N GLY A 408 -50.65 -28.45 2.41
CA GLY A 408 -51.06 -28.18 1.00
C GLY A 408 -51.10 -26.65 0.64
N VAL A 409 -51.52 -26.31 -0.60
CA VAL A 409 -51.34 -25.03 -1.36
C VAL A 409 -52.44 -24.94 -2.46
N PRO A 410 -52.91 -23.79 -3.08
CA PRO A 410 -52.54 -22.34 -3.05
C PRO A 410 -53.73 -21.36 -2.79
N ILE A 411 -53.56 -20.03 -3.01
CA ILE A 411 -54.48 -18.98 -3.60
C ILE A 411 -53.80 -17.58 -3.40
N ALA A 412 -53.37 -16.81 -4.42
CA ALA A 412 -54.09 -15.89 -5.34
C ALA A 412 -54.88 -14.76 -4.60
N THR A 413 -54.97 -13.48 -5.00
CA THR A 413 -55.06 -12.82 -6.32
C THR A 413 -54.67 -11.30 -6.28
N SER A 414 -54.56 -10.67 -7.47
CA SER A 414 -55.00 -9.28 -7.82
C SER A 414 -54.65 -8.09 -6.88
N SER A 415 -53.73 -7.17 -7.22
CA SER A 415 -53.90 -6.03 -8.17
C SER A 415 -54.94 -4.96 -7.78
N TRP A 416 -54.53 -3.69 -7.62
CA TRP A 416 -55.06 -2.49 -8.32
C TRP A 416 -54.42 -1.18 -7.79
N CYS A 417 -54.19 -0.24 -8.71
CA CYS A 417 -54.04 1.20 -8.48
C CYS A 417 -55.23 1.85 -9.20
N PRO A 418 -55.90 2.91 -8.69
CA PRO A 418 -55.51 4.25 -9.16
C PRO A 418 -55.83 5.47 -8.25
N HIS A 419 -55.04 6.53 -8.45
CA HIS A 419 -55.42 7.96 -8.53
C HIS A 419 -56.08 8.79 -7.39
N LEU A 420 -55.42 9.94 -7.14
CA LEU A 420 -55.89 11.35 -7.23
C LEU A 420 -56.08 12.20 -5.96
N ARG A 421 -55.82 13.52 -6.17
CA ARG A 421 -55.82 14.69 -5.24
C ARG A 421 -54.61 14.72 -4.28
N GLY A 422 -53.72 15.72 -4.25
CA GLY A 422 -53.58 16.94 -5.06
C GLY A 422 -53.72 18.21 -4.22
N HIS A 423 -52.69 19.06 -4.20
CA HIS A 423 -52.76 20.53 -4.11
C HIS A 423 -51.36 21.16 -4.30
N VAL A 424 -51.32 22.30 -4.98
CA VAL A 424 -50.13 23.14 -5.25
C VAL A 424 -50.39 24.50 -4.56
N PRO A 425 -49.34 25.25 -4.18
CA PRO A 425 -49.11 26.48 -4.94
C PRO A 425 -47.62 26.72 -5.28
N VAL A 426 -47.42 27.40 -6.41
CA VAL A 426 -46.14 27.98 -6.84
C VAL A 426 -46.23 29.50 -6.66
N ALA A 427 -45.15 30.13 -6.20
CA ALA A 427 -44.89 31.55 -6.46
C ALA A 427 -43.38 31.81 -6.49
N VAL A 428 -42.93 32.64 -7.44
CA VAL A 428 -41.51 32.97 -7.70
C VAL A 428 -41.35 34.49 -7.66
N ALA A 429 -40.32 34.99 -6.98
CA ALA A 429 -39.72 36.31 -7.25
C ALA A 429 -38.28 36.42 -6.70
N LEU A 430 -37.38 36.93 -7.53
CA LEU A 430 -36.02 37.42 -7.20
C LEU A 430 -36.05 38.97 -7.31
N PRO A 431 -34.93 39.69 -7.19
CA PRO A 431 -34.05 39.83 -6.01
C PRO A 431 -33.88 41.33 -5.63
N MET A 432 -33.19 41.67 -4.54
CA MET A 432 -32.61 43.02 -4.40
C MET A 432 -31.27 43.07 -3.67
N VAL A 433 -30.49 44.08 -4.06
CA VAL A 433 -29.11 44.37 -3.66
C VAL A 433 -29.10 45.28 -2.44
N SER A 434 -28.12 45.13 -1.55
CA SER A 434 -27.65 46.26 -0.72
C SER A 434 -26.12 46.36 -0.74
N GLN A 435 -25.64 47.58 -0.90
CA GLN A 435 -24.27 47.98 -0.60
C GLN A 435 -24.20 48.39 0.87
N SER A 436 -23.05 48.23 1.51
CA SER A 436 -22.67 49.02 2.68
C SER A 436 -21.18 49.32 2.62
N GLN A 437 -20.84 50.61 2.60
CA GLN A 437 -19.46 51.09 2.71
C GLN A 437 -18.97 50.98 4.16
N GLY A 438 -17.64 50.89 4.30
CA GLY A 438 -16.88 50.97 5.54
C GLY A 438 -15.41 51.03 5.18
#